data_AF-A0A8C1H9E2-F1
#
_entry.id   AF-A0A8C1H9E2-F1
#
_cell.length_a   1.000
_cell.length_b   1.000
_cell.length_c   1.000
_cell.angle_alpha   90.00
_cell.angle_beta   90.00
_cell.angle_gamma   90.00
#
_symmetry.space_group_name_H-M   'P 1'
#
loop_
_entity.id
_entity.type
_entity.pdbx_description
1 polymer ?
#
loop_
_entity_poly.entity_id
_entity_poly.type
_entity_poly.pdbx_seq_one_letter_code
_entity_poly.pdbx_strand_id
1 'polypeptide(L)'
;MASKDPGGFLQQLRQVVSRMGSGPRGAGVGLKLLIGAGALAYGVKEATYTVEGGQRAIIFSRIGGMQMDTVLAEGLHFRIPWFQYPIIYDIRARPRKISSLTGSKDLQMVNIGLRVLSRPIASQLPIMYQQLGKDYDERVLPSIVNEVLKSVVAKFNASQLITQRAQVRAYAAYGNMERHRGDC
;
A
#
# COMPACT_ATOMS: atom_id res chain seq x y z
N MET A 1 46.74 -17.53 -13.41
CA MET A 1 45.51 -18.06 -14.03
C MET A 1 45.11 -19.33 -13.28
N ALA A 2 44.17 -19.23 -12.33
CA ALA A 2 43.76 -20.36 -11.48
C ALA A 2 42.50 -21.00 -12.07
N SER A 3 42.66 -22.17 -12.71
CA SER A 3 41.56 -23.01 -13.16
C SER A 3 40.87 -23.61 -11.94
N LYS A 4 39.57 -23.37 -11.80
CA LYS A 4 38.72 -23.87 -10.70
C LYS A 4 37.93 -25.06 -11.23
N ASP A 5 38.40 -26.27 -10.93
CA ASP A 5 37.74 -27.51 -11.34
C ASP A 5 36.36 -27.65 -10.67
N PRO A 6 35.26 -27.79 -11.42
CA PRO A 6 33.90 -27.90 -10.86
C PRO A 6 33.58 -29.28 -10.25
N GLY A 7 34.50 -30.25 -10.34
CA GLY A 7 34.27 -31.64 -9.92
C GLY A 7 34.39 -31.92 -8.41
N GLY A 8 35.18 -31.14 -7.68
CA GLY A 8 35.45 -31.39 -6.25
C GLY A 8 34.23 -31.16 -5.35
N PHE A 9 33.44 -30.12 -5.65
CA PHE A 9 32.24 -29.77 -4.88
C PHE A 9 31.13 -30.83 -5.02
N LEU A 10 30.96 -31.39 -6.23
CA LEU A 10 29.99 -32.46 -6.48
C LEU A 10 30.38 -33.76 -5.77
N GLN A 11 31.67 -34.07 -5.67
CA GLN A 11 32.15 -35.23 -4.90
C GLN A 11 31.97 -35.02 -3.39
N GLN A 12 32.17 -33.79 -2.90
CA GLN A 12 31.93 -33.43 -1.51
C GLN A 12 30.44 -33.55 -1.14
N LEU A 13 29.54 -33.10 -2.02
CA LEU A 13 28.10 -33.31 -1.87
C LEU A 13 27.73 -34.80 -1.84
N ARG A 14 28.33 -35.62 -2.72
CA ARG A 14 28.08 -37.06 -2.77
C ARG A 14 28.55 -37.79 -1.52
N GLN A 15 29.66 -37.36 -0.92
CA GLN A 15 30.17 -37.90 0.35
C GLN A 15 29.34 -37.49 1.57
N VAL A 16 28.78 -36.27 1.59
CA VAL A 16 27.84 -35.84 2.64
C VAL A 16 26.53 -36.61 2.54
N VAL A 17 26.04 -36.85 1.32
CA VAL A 17 24.84 -37.65 1.06
C VAL A 17 25.05 -39.13 1.42
N SER A 18 26.22 -39.70 1.12
CA SER A 18 26.51 -41.12 1.45
C SER A 18 26.71 -41.35 2.94
N ARG A 19 27.28 -40.40 3.69
CA ARG A 19 27.34 -40.44 5.17
C ARG A 19 25.98 -40.28 5.84
N MET A 20 24.97 -39.78 5.13
CA MET A 20 23.57 -39.73 5.59
C MET A 20 22.81 -41.05 5.40
N GLY A 21 23.38 -42.00 4.63
CA GLY A 21 22.74 -43.27 4.28
C GLY A 21 22.90 -44.42 5.28
N SER A 22 23.70 -44.25 6.35
CA SER A 22 24.04 -45.35 7.29
C SER A 22 23.75 -45.06 8.77
N GLY A 23 22.66 -44.32 9.06
CA GLY A 23 22.14 -44.18 10.42
C GLY A 23 21.19 -45.33 10.80
N PRO A 24 21.00 -45.62 12.10
CA PRO A 24 20.08 -46.68 12.56
C PRO A 24 18.67 -46.46 12.00
N ARG A 25 17.91 -47.54 11.76
CA ARG A 25 16.60 -47.52 11.06
C ARG A 25 15.55 -46.53 11.62
N GLY A 26 15.75 -45.96 12.81
CA GLY A 26 14.92 -44.88 13.38
C GLY A 26 15.38 -43.44 13.04
N ALA A 27 16.65 -43.23 12.67
CA ALA A 27 17.19 -41.91 12.35
C ALA A 27 16.59 -41.31 11.07
N GLY A 28 16.31 -42.16 10.06
CA GLY A 28 15.67 -41.74 8.81
C GLY A 28 14.19 -41.35 8.96
N VAL A 29 13.47 -41.99 9.90
CA VAL A 29 12.07 -41.65 10.21
C VAL A 29 12.00 -40.35 11.01
N GLY A 30 12.87 -40.19 12.00
CA GLY A 30 12.99 -38.95 12.78
C GLY A 30 13.30 -37.74 11.89
N LEU A 31 14.24 -37.87 10.95
CA LEU A 31 14.57 -36.78 10.02
C LEU A 31 13.38 -36.42 9.10
N LYS A 32 12.63 -37.40 8.58
CA LYS A 32 11.45 -37.15 7.74
C LYS A 32 10.33 -36.46 8.51
N LEU A 33 10.07 -36.86 9.75
CA LEU A 33 9.09 -36.21 10.62
C LEU A 33 9.49 -34.78 10.95
N LEU A 34 10.78 -34.52 11.22
CA LEU A 34 11.28 -33.17 11.46
C LEU A 34 11.16 -32.27 10.23
N ILE A 35 11.46 -32.80 9.03
CA ILE A 35 11.30 -32.07 7.77
C ILE A 35 9.80 -31.80 7.50
N GLY A 36 8.94 -32.79 7.71
CA GLY A 36 7.48 -32.63 7.55
C GLY A 36 6.89 -31.62 8.52
N ALA A 37 7.25 -31.70 9.80
CA ALA A 37 6.84 -30.75 10.83
C ALA A 37 7.37 -29.33 10.54
N GLY A 38 8.64 -29.22 10.11
CA GLY A 38 9.24 -27.95 9.72
C GLY A 38 8.55 -27.31 8.51
N ALA A 39 8.21 -28.10 7.49
CA ALA A 39 7.49 -27.62 6.31
C ALA A 39 6.07 -27.15 6.66
N LEU A 40 5.36 -27.87 7.54
CA LEU A 40 4.03 -27.47 8.01
C LEU A 40 4.08 -26.20 8.85
N ALA A 41 5.02 -26.10 9.80
CA ALA A 41 5.20 -24.90 10.61
C ALA A 41 5.54 -23.68 9.74
N TYR A 42 6.39 -23.86 8.72
CA TYR A 42 6.69 -22.81 7.75
C TYR A 42 5.45 -22.41 6.93
N GLY A 43 4.65 -23.39 6.50
CA GLY A 43 3.40 -23.15 5.77
C GLY A 43 2.38 -22.35 6.58
N VAL A 44 2.19 -22.68 7.86
CA VAL A 44 1.28 -21.95 8.76
C VAL A 44 1.79 -20.53 9.03
N LYS A 45 3.10 -20.37 9.24
CA LYS A 45 3.72 -19.06 9.42
C LYS A 45 3.49 -18.17 8.19
N GLU A 46 3.72 -18.72 7.00
CA GLU A 46 3.55 -17.98 5.74
C GLU A 46 2.07 -17.66 5.46
N ALA A 47 1.17 -18.57 5.84
CA ALA A 47 -0.28 -18.39 5.70
C ALA A 47 -0.87 -17.37 6.69
N THR A 48 -0.17 -17.02 7.75
CA THR A 48 -0.70 -16.11 8.77
C THR A 48 -0.16 -14.70 8.53
N TYR A 49 -1.03 -13.69 8.62
CA TYR A 49 -0.63 -12.30 8.62
C TYR A 49 -1.49 -11.50 9.60
N THR A 50 -0.91 -10.47 10.19
CA THR A 50 -1.61 -9.63 11.17
C THR A 50 -1.79 -8.24 10.60
N VAL A 51 -3.00 -7.71 10.72
CA VAL A 51 -3.34 -6.33 10.35
C VAL A 51 -3.35 -5.49 11.63
N GLU A 52 -2.53 -4.44 11.67
CA GLU A 52 -2.42 -3.57 12.82
C GLU A 52 -3.65 -2.65 12.99
N GLY A 53 -3.85 -2.16 14.21
CA GLY A 53 -4.93 -1.22 14.52
C GLY A 53 -4.83 0.07 13.70
N GLY A 54 -5.94 0.47 13.08
CA GLY A 54 -5.98 1.63 12.17
C GLY A 54 -5.44 1.35 10.76
N GLN A 55 -5.23 0.08 10.42
CA GLN A 55 -5.05 -0.38 9.04
C GLN A 55 -6.24 -1.23 8.60
N ARG A 56 -6.37 -1.42 7.29
CA ARG A 56 -7.31 -2.32 6.64
C ARG A 56 -6.61 -3.10 5.56
N ALA A 57 -6.92 -4.37 5.43
CA ALA A 57 -6.36 -5.20 4.38
C ALA A 57 -7.41 -5.52 3.32
N ILE A 58 -6.99 -5.48 2.06
CA ILE A 58 -7.74 -6.03 0.94
C ILE A 58 -6.99 -7.25 0.41
N ILE A 59 -7.72 -8.28 -0.02
CA ILE A 59 -7.11 -9.50 -0.56
C ILE A 59 -7.21 -9.49 -2.08
N PHE A 60 -6.05 -9.60 -2.73
CA PHE A 60 -5.95 -9.92 -4.15
C PHE A 60 -5.74 -11.42 -4.33
N SER A 61 -6.66 -12.08 -5.03
CA SER A 61 -6.57 -13.50 -5.36
C SER A 61 -6.10 -13.67 -6.81
N ARG A 62 -5.08 -14.51 -7.04
CA ARG A 62 -4.52 -14.75 -8.38
C ARG A 62 -5.51 -15.38 -9.37
N ILE A 63 -6.48 -16.16 -8.88
CA ILE A 63 -7.47 -16.88 -9.72
C ILE A 63 -8.78 -16.08 -9.83
N GLY A 64 -9.21 -15.44 -8.74
CA GLY A 64 -10.51 -14.76 -8.64
C GLY A 64 -10.44 -13.23 -8.71
N GLY A 65 -9.26 -12.66 -8.95
CA GLY A 65 -9.07 -11.21 -8.93
C GLY A 65 -9.18 -10.62 -7.53
N MET A 66 -9.54 -9.34 -7.45
CA MET A 66 -9.71 -8.65 -6.17
C MET A 66 -11.08 -8.96 -5.56
N GLN A 67 -11.09 -9.27 -4.27
CA GLN A 67 -12.34 -9.39 -3.51
C GLN A 67 -12.88 -8.00 -3.16
N MET A 68 -13.98 -7.60 -3.79
CA MET A 68 -14.59 -6.28 -3.64
C MET A 68 -15.40 -6.11 -2.35
N ASP A 69 -15.98 -7.20 -1.86
CA ASP A 69 -16.87 -7.17 -0.68
C ASP A 69 -16.12 -7.46 0.64
N THR A 70 -14.87 -7.91 0.55
CA THR A 70 -14.10 -8.37 1.72
C THR A 70 -13.03 -7.35 2.10
N VAL A 71 -13.40 -6.37 2.92
CA VAL A 71 -12.43 -5.49 3.60
C VAL A 71 -12.15 -6.06 4.99
N LEU A 72 -10.92 -6.51 5.20
CA LEU A 72 -10.53 -7.11 6.46
C LEU A 72 -10.16 -6.04 7.48
N ALA A 73 -10.81 -6.12 8.64
CA ALA A 73 -10.51 -5.30 9.80
C ALA A 73 -9.16 -5.69 10.43
N GLU A 74 -8.74 -4.95 11.45
CA GLU A 74 -7.58 -5.31 12.27
C GLU A 74 -7.70 -6.71 12.88
N GLY A 75 -6.57 -7.38 13.08
CA GLY A 75 -6.51 -8.72 13.65
C GLY A 75 -5.66 -9.70 12.86
N LEU A 76 -5.62 -10.94 13.34
CA LEU A 76 -4.91 -12.05 12.71
C LEU A 76 -5.80 -12.66 11.63
N HIS A 77 -5.29 -12.67 10.40
CA HIS A 77 -5.96 -13.21 9.24
C HIS A 77 -5.13 -14.32 8.61
N PHE A 78 -5.83 -15.25 7.98
CA PHE A 78 -5.22 -16.33 7.22
C PHE A 78 -5.33 -16.02 5.73
N ARG A 79 -4.22 -16.23 5.02
CA ARG A 79 -4.15 -16.21 3.56
C ARG A 79 -3.69 -17.58 3.07
N ILE A 80 -4.12 -17.94 1.87
CA ILE A 80 -3.54 -19.08 1.16
C ILE A 80 -2.24 -18.59 0.51
N PRO A 81 -1.05 -19.08 0.94
CA PRO A 81 0.21 -18.74 0.30
C PRO A 81 0.11 -19.01 -1.22
N TRP A 82 0.82 -18.24 -2.04
CA TRP A 82 0.83 -18.32 -3.52
C TRP A 82 -0.40 -17.79 -4.27
N PHE A 83 -1.61 -17.93 -3.71
CA PHE A 83 -2.84 -17.51 -4.39
C PHE A 83 -3.39 -16.18 -3.88
N GLN A 84 -3.21 -15.88 -2.59
CA GLN A 84 -3.76 -14.68 -1.96
C GLN A 84 -2.63 -13.74 -1.51
N TYR A 85 -2.74 -12.48 -1.91
CA TYR A 85 -1.82 -11.41 -1.58
C TYR A 85 -2.58 -10.33 -0.81
N PRO A 86 -2.30 -10.16 0.50
CA PRO A 86 -2.90 -9.09 1.28
C PRO A 86 -2.20 -7.77 0.96
N ILE A 87 -2.99 -6.74 0.65
CA ILE A 87 -2.51 -5.37 0.50
C ILE A 87 -3.03 -4.58 1.69
N ILE A 88 -2.11 -4.10 2.51
CA ILE A 88 -2.42 -3.38 3.73
C ILE A 88 -2.43 -1.88 3.43
N TYR A 89 -3.52 -1.24 3.83
CA TYR A 89 -3.75 0.20 3.72
C TYR A 89 -3.84 0.83 5.11
N ASP A 90 -3.24 2.02 5.25
CA ASP A 90 -3.45 2.88 6.41
C ASP A 90 -4.70 3.73 6.18
N ILE A 91 -5.67 3.63 7.11
CA ILE A 91 -6.93 4.40 7.07
C ILE A 91 -6.86 5.68 7.90
N ARG A 92 -5.68 6.00 8.46
CA ARG A 92 -5.47 7.23 9.23
C ARG A 92 -5.36 8.44 8.31
N ALA A 93 -5.73 9.60 8.85
CA ALA A 93 -5.60 10.85 8.13
C ALA A 93 -4.12 11.23 7.98
N ARG A 94 -3.64 11.28 6.73
CA ARG A 94 -2.26 11.68 6.43
C ARG A 94 -2.23 13.13 5.92
N PRO A 95 -1.38 13.99 6.51
CA PRO A 95 -1.20 15.34 6.01
C PRO A 95 -0.33 15.35 4.76
N ARG A 96 -0.79 16.04 3.71
CA ARG A 96 0.00 16.32 2.51
C ARG A 96 0.09 17.83 2.32
N LYS A 97 1.31 18.34 2.08
CA LYS A 97 1.54 19.74 1.70
C LYS A 97 1.66 19.78 0.18
N ILE A 98 0.82 20.57 -0.48
CA ILE A 98 0.82 20.75 -1.94
C ILE A 98 1.01 22.24 -2.20
N SER A 99 2.00 22.58 -3.01
CA SER A 99 2.25 23.95 -3.48
C SER A 99 1.90 24.08 -4.95
N SER A 100 1.20 25.15 -5.30
CA SER A 100 0.78 25.44 -6.67
C SER A 100 1.07 26.89 -7.02
N LEU A 101 1.55 27.11 -8.24
CA LEU A 101 1.69 28.44 -8.82
C LEU A 101 0.43 28.74 -9.65
N THR A 102 -0.32 29.77 -9.28
CA THR A 102 -1.59 30.11 -9.92
C THR A 102 -1.77 31.62 -10.10
N GLY A 103 -2.52 32.01 -11.12
CA GLY A 103 -2.87 33.41 -11.37
C GLY A 103 -4.07 33.83 -10.52
N SER A 104 -3.94 34.95 -9.83
CA SER A 104 -5.06 35.62 -9.15
C SER A 104 -5.95 36.38 -10.13
N LYS A 105 -7.09 36.90 -9.65
CA LYS A 105 -8.03 37.71 -10.45
C LYS A 105 -7.39 38.92 -11.13
N ASP A 106 -6.37 39.52 -10.50
CA ASP A 106 -5.63 40.67 -11.02
C ASP A 106 -4.47 40.27 -11.96
N LEU A 107 -4.48 39.03 -12.48
CA LEU A 107 -3.43 38.46 -13.33
C LEU A 107 -2.04 38.37 -12.68
N GLN A 108 -1.95 38.53 -11.36
CA GLN A 108 -0.70 38.34 -10.63
C GLN A 108 -0.47 36.87 -10.33
N MET A 109 0.75 36.39 -10.57
CA MET A 109 1.18 35.03 -10.26
C MET A 109 1.49 34.90 -8.76
N VAL A 110 0.82 33.96 -8.08
CA VAL A 110 0.96 33.72 -6.65
C VAL A 110 1.31 32.26 -6.40
N ASN A 111 2.32 32.02 -5.56
CA ASN A 111 2.66 30.68 -5.08
C ASN A 111 1.90 30.40 -3.78
N ILE A 112 1.02 29.39 -3.81
CA ILE A 112 0.15 29.05 -2.69
C ILE A 112 0.48 27.64 -2.21
N GLY A 113 0.77 27.50 -0.92
CA GLY A 113 0.94 26.22 -0.24
C GLY A 113 -0.26 25.86 0.63
N LEU A 114 -0.92 24.74 0.34
CA LEU A 114 -2.00 24.18 1.16
C LEU A 114 -1.57 22.87 1.82
N ARG A 115 -1.94 22.69 3.09
CA ARG A 115 -1.86 21.39 3.77
C ARG A 115 -3.24 20.78 3.83
N VAL A 116 -3.43 19.66 3.15
CA VAL A 116 -4.69 18.91 3.13
C VAL A 116 -4.51 17.66 3.98
N LEU A 117 -5.50 17.38 4.83
CA LEU A 117 -5.63 16.12 5.54
C LEU A 117 -6.62 15.26 4.75
N SER A 118 -6.19 14.06 4.36
CA SER A 118 -7.03 13.11 3.64
C SER A 118 -6.96 11.74 4.30
N ARG A 119 -8.08 11.02 4.29
CA ARG A 119 -8.17 9.62 4.74
C ARG A 119 -9.00 8.82 3.73
N PRO A 120 -8.60 7.59 3.39
CA PRO A 120 -9.42 6.74 2.54
C PRO A 120 -10.62 6.21 3.32
N ILE A 121 -11.73 5.95 2.61
CA ILE A 121 -12.91 5.34 3.19
C ILE A 121 -12.71 3.82 3.19
N ALA A 122 -12.79 3.19 4.37
CA ALA A 122 -12.49 1.77 4.54
C ALA A 122 -13.35 0.86 3.64
N SER A 123 -14.64 1.18 3.45
CA SER A 123 -15.57 0.38 2.64
C SER A 123 -15.25 0.39 1.14
N GLN A 124 -14.54 1.39 0.64
CA GLN A 124 -14.27 1.57 -0.79
C GLN A 124 -12.79 1.29 -1.15
N LEU A 125 -12.00 0.74 -0.23
CA LEU A 125 -10.59 0.40 -0.48
C LEU A 125 -10.37 -0.52 -1.69
N PRO A 126 -11.23 -1.54 -1.94
CA PRO A 126 -11.07 -2.40 -3.11
C PRO A 126 -11.21 -1.59 -4.41
N ILE A 127 -12.28 -0.82 -4.56
CA ILE A 127 -12.52 0.03 -5.73
C ILE A 127 -11.38 1.03 -5.91
N MET A 128 -10.95 1.67 -4.82
CA MET A 128 -9.85 2.63 -4.83
C MET A 128 -8.55 2.00 -5.34
N TYR A 129 -8.18 0.79 -4.87
CA TYR A 129 -6.96 0.13 -5.33
C TYR A 129 -7.05 -0.23 -6.82
N GLN A 130 -8.22 -0.63 -7.35
CA GLN A 130 -8.33 -0.94 -8.78
C GLN A 130 -8.22 0.29 -9.67
N GLN A 131 -8.88 1.39 -9.28
CA GLN A 131 -8.95 2.59 -10.12
C GLN A 131 -7.69 3.46 -10.00
N LEU A 132 -7.18 3.61 -8.78
CA LEU A 132 -6.16 4.61 -8.44
C LEU A 132 -4.82 3.97 -8.06
N GLY A 133 -4.84 2.70 -7.66
CA GLY A 133 -3.66 1.99 -7.16
C GLY A 133 -3.32 2.30 -5.71
N LYS A 134 -2.15 1.82 -5.28
CA LYS A 134 -1.62 2.06 -3.92
C LYS A 134 -1.23 3.52 -3.71
N ASP A 135 -0.67 4.17 -4.73
CA ASP A 135 -0.09 5.51 -4.68
C ASP A 135 -1.09 6.61 -5.09
N TYR A 136 -2.35 6.43 -4.69
CA TYR A 136 -3.44 7.35 -5.04
C TYR A 136 -3.20 8.78 -4.49
N ASP A 137 -2.52 8.90 -3.35
CA ASP A 137 -2.26 10.17 -2.68
C ASP A 137 -1.18 11.01 -3.38
N GLU A 138 -0.32 10.39 -4.18
CA GLU A 138 0.74 11.07 -4.93
C GLU A 138 0.28 11.49 -6.31
N ARG A 139 -0.57 10.68 -6.94
CA ARG A 139 -1.01 10.90 -8.31
C ARG A 139 -2.25 11.79 -8.40
N VAL A 140 -3.25 11.56 -7.56
CA VAL A 140 -4.59 12.15 -7.75
C VAL A 140 -4.84 13.34 -6.84
N LEU A 141 -4.39 13.30 -5.58
CA LEU A 141 -4.60 14.43 -4.66
C LEU A 141 -3.99 15.75 -5.16
N PRO A 142 -2.75 15.81 -5.68
CA PRO A 142 -2.19 17.08 -6.18
C PRO A 142 -2.97 17.61 -7.38
N SER A 143 -3.43 16.73 -8.27
CA SER A 143 -4.20 17.10 -9.46
C SER A 143 -5.53 17.75 -9.09
N ILE A 144 -6.31 17.11 -8.21
CA ILE A 144 -7.60 17.64 -7.73
C ILE A 144 -7.42 18.95 -6.97
N VAL A 145 -6.48 18.98 -6.03
CA VAL A 145 -6.23 20.16 -5.19
C VAL A 145 -5.78 21.34 -6.03
N ASN A 146 -4.92 21.12 -7.03
CA ASN A 146 -4.49 22.17 -7.95
C ASN A 146 -5.63 22.72 -8.79
N GLU A 147 -6.55 21.87 -9.25
CA GLU A 147 -7.72 22.30 -10.02
C GLU A 147 -8.66 23.17 -9.18
N VAL A 148 -8.99 22.72 -7.96
CA VAL A 148 -9.83 23.48 -7.02
C VAL A 148 -9.14 24.77 -6.58
N LEU A 149 -7.82 24.76 -6.33
CA LEU A 149 -7.10 25.99 -6.01
C LEU A 149 -7.16 27.00 -7.15
N LYS A 150 -6.98 26.57 -8.41
CA LYS A 150 -7.05 27.47 -9.57
C LYS A 150 -8.42 28.15 -9.67
N SER A 151 -9.51 27.40 -9.48
CA SER A 151 -10.87 27.95 -9.58
C SER A 151 -11.24 28.87 -8.43
N VAL A 152 -10.74 28.60 -7.21
CA VAL A 152 -10.95 29.46 -6.04
C VAL A 152 -10.12 30.73 -6.15
N VAL A 153 -8.84 30.62 -6.51
CA VAL A 153 -7.90 31.75 -6.54
C VAL A 153 -8.26 32.74 -7.65
N ALA A 154 -8.80 32.28 -8.77
CA ALA A 154 -9.30 33.14 -9.84
C ALA A 154 -10.43 34.09 -9.40
N LYS A 155 -11.12 33.80 -8.27
CA LYS A 155 -12.20 34.66 -7.74
C LYS A 155 -11.70 35.80 -6.86
N PHE A 156 -10.46 35.73 -6.37
CA PHE A 156 -9.90 36.67 -5.40
C PHE A 156 -8.71 37.45 -5.96
N ASN A 157 -8.56 38.69 -5.49
CA ASN A 157 -7.40 39.51 -5.77
C ASN A 157 -6.20 39.08 -4.91
N ALA A 158 -4.97 39.35 -5.35
CA ALA A 158 -3.76 38.93 -4.63
C ALA A 158 -3.69 39.50 -3.20
N SER A 159 -4.14 40.74 -3.00
CA SER A 159 -4.23 41.37 -1.68
C SER A 159 -5.26 40.70 -0.75
N GLN A 160 -6.36 40.20 -1.32
CA GLN A 160 -7.41 39.49 -0.59
C GLN A 160 -6.97 38.09 -0.18
N LEU A 161 -6.13 37.41 -0.97
CA LEU A 161 -5.59 36.10 -0.61
C LEU A 161 -4.77 36.14 0.69
N ILE A 162 -4.12 37.27 0.97
CA ILE A 162 -3.34 37.48 2.19
C ILE A 162 -4.26 37.90 3.34
N THR A 163 -5.09 38.93 3.12
CA THR A 163 -5.92 39.53 4.17
C THR A 163 -7.10 38.66 4.58
N GLN A 164 -7.73 37.95 3.63
CA GLN A 164 -8.93 37.15 3.82
C GLN A 164 -8.65 35.63 3.75
N ARG A 165 -7.48 35.20 4.24
CA ARG A 165 -7.06 33.79 4.19
C ARG A 165 -8.08 32.81 4.78
N ALA A 166 -8.80 33.20 5.83
CA ALA A 166 -9.82 32.36 6.45
C ALA A 166 -10.99 32.08 5.49
N GLN A 167 -11.44 33.09 4.74
CA GLN A 167 -12.51 32.95 3.76
C GLN A 167 -12.06 32.08 2.58
N VAL A 168 -10.85 32.31 2.07
CA VAL A 168 -10.27 31.49 0.98
C VAL A 168 -10.15 30.02 1.39
N ARG A 169 -9.74 29.75 2.64
CA ARG A 169 -9.69 28.39 3.20
C ARG A 169 -11.06 27.71 3.23
N ALA A 170 -12.10 28.46 3.63
CA ALA A 170 -13.46 27.94 3.64
C ALA A 170 -13.90 27.58 2.22
N TYR A 171 -13.73 28.48 1.24
CA TYR A 171 -14.08 28.20 -0.17
C TYR A 171 -13.33 27.00 -0.74
N ALA A 172 -12.03 26.86 -0.46
CA ALA A 172 -11.24 25.71 -0.89
C ALA A 172 -11.70 24.39 -0.23
N ALA A 173 -12.14 24.44 1.03
CA ALA A 173 -12.69 23.28 1.72
C ALA A 173 -14.06 22.88 1.16
N TYR A 174 -14.94 23.84 0.88
CA TYR A 174 -16.25 23.60 0.28
C TYR A 174 -16.15 23.03 -1.13
N GLY A 175 -15.29 23.58 -1.98
CA GLY A 175 -15.11 23.09 -3.36
C GLY A 175 -14.65 21.63 -3.43
N ASN A 176 -13.82 21.19 -2.46
CA ASN A 176 -13.44 19.78 -2.37
C ASN A 176 -14.61 18.89 -1.90
N MET A 177 -15.48 19.37 -1.02
CA MET A 177 -16.63 18.59 -0.51
C MET A 177 -17.75 18.43 -1.54
N GLU A 178 -18.03 19.46 -2.34
CA GLU A 178 -19.11 19.43 -3.34
C GLU A 178 -18.85 18.40 -4.44
N ARG A 179 -17.60 18.27 -4.91
CA ARG A 179 -17.24 17.19 -5.85
C ARG A 179 -17.48 15.80 -5.28
N HIS A 180 -17.12 15.57 -4.02
CA HIS A 180 -17.28 14.27 -3.38
C HIS A 180 -18.75 13.83 -3.23
N ARG A 181 -19.72 14.75 -3.31
CA ARG A 181 -21.15 14.42 -3.23
C ARG A 181 -21.77 14.10 -4.59
N GLY A 182 -21.14 14.51 -5.70
CA GLY A 182 -21.63 14.27 -7.06
C GLY A 182 -21.30 12.89 -7.64
N ASP A 183 -20.39 12.15 -7.00
CA ASP A 183 -19.87 10.86 -7.46
C ASP A 183 -20.46 9.64 -6.70
N CYS A 184 -21.58 9.82 -5.98
CA CYS A 184 -22.35 8.75 -5.32
C CYS A 184 -23.69 8.50 -6.02
#